data_AF-A0A813TMB6-F1
#
_entry.id   AF-A0A813TMB6-F1
#
_cell.length_a   1.000
_cell.length_b   1.000
_cell.length_c   1.000
_cell.angle_alpha   90.00
_cell.angle_beta   90.00
_cell.angle_gamma   90.00
#
_symmetry.space_group_name_H-M   'P 1'
#
loop_
_entity.id
_entity.type
_entity.pdbx_description
1 polymer ?
#
loop_
_entity_poly.entity_id
_entity_poly.type
_entity_poly.pdbx_seq_one_letter_code
_entity_poly.pdbx_strand_id
1 'polypeptide(L)'
;IEEMKKKMYEEIKAQMEINQQIIQDTNTSFKERLQKAQQETATETKENKLKEELKNKVPYLTNLNEDPILSYVICHFLDAEETKIGRSDNSKIKLSGLSILTEHATIKNKKGKITLNLNQMGAKVKVNGINVEDSIELKHNDRILFGSSNMYVFINPVKSDPKEKRITWENAQKEIAEAKGYSSQNTSLTKEQKEIQEEIIELLPIIGDVNAISDELNKHRLFEIIIVPSIAFEEHSSKTAHNQKVMVKMTNLQNMNVWLWDKGKLMNRKYLMQDLYQHYLEGEDTLLKIKKEEDPFWEPPEDLFIGLTNFFLHSLVYCMDFEDKAYICDYRGQEIGTMMVTISPCASDGKALGEKAYTEDPNTLLNKQFNFSIHISKCEINHFENAKGFKIKFKVFGSEDFIETPMIANANELNFNFKRIINYKALSSEHLSFFETSCISFLIYAIQKDAIPKGRVVGLSTRELKILREHESKENTYKEDFKMKQSHDIDPTQIKLELSLLQRKYEILEEKEIQLNKLCNNYLKKNIGKESQALLNEIIKILNSKPKK
;
A
#
# COMPACT_ATOMS: atom_id res chain seq x y z
N ILE A 1 41.45 -40.46 -81.51
CA ILE A 1 41.54 -39.07 -81.00
C ILE A 1 40.35 -38.23 -81.45
N GLU A 2 39.99 -38.22 -82.74
CA GLU A 2 38.80 -37.47 -83.24
C GLU A 2 37.47 -37.95 -82.65
N GLU A 3 37.26 -39.25 -82.53
CA GLU A 3 36.03 -39.83 -81.97
C GLU A 3 35.83 -39.47 -80.48
N MET A 4 36.93 -39.35 -79.74
CA MET A 4 36.94 -38.94 -78.33
C MET A 4 36.64 -37.44 -78.20
N LYS A 5 37.19 -36.60 -79.10
CA LYS A 5 36.84 -35.17 -79.18
C LYS A 5 35.37 -34.95 -79.56
N LYS A 6 34.83 -35.79 -80.46
CA LYS A 6 33.42 -35.71 -80.87
C LYS A 6 32.47 -36.07 -79.72
N LYS A 7 32.73 -37.16 -79.00
CA LYS A 7 31.98 -37.52 -77.78
C LYS A 7 32.05 -36.43 -76.71
N MET A 8 33.24 -35.90 -76.43
CA MET A 8 33.42 -34.84 -75.45
C MET A 8 32.67 -33.55 -75.85
N TYR A 9 32.65 -33.23 -77.15
CA TYR A 9 31.89 -32.09 -77.68
C TYR A 9 30.37 -32.29 -77.56
N GLU A 10 29.87 -33.49 -77.87
CA GLU A 10 28.45 -33.84 -77.71
C GLU A 10 28.02 -33.82 -76.24
N GLU A 11 28.88 -34.28 -75.33
CA GLU A 11 28.64 -34.28 -73.88
C GLU A 11 28.63 -32.86 -73.29
N ILE A 12 29.60 -32.01 -73.67
CA ILE A 12 29.62 -30.59 -73.28
C ILE A 12 28.39 -29.86 -73.82
N LYS A 13 27.98 -30.14 -75.06
CA LYS A 13 26.79 -29.54 -75.66
C LYS A 13 25.51 -29.95 -74.91
N ALA A 14 25.35 -31.24 -74.61
CA ALA A 14 24.22 -31.72 -73.81
C ALA A 14 24.20 -31.08 -72.41
N GLN A 15 25.37 -30.92 -71.77
CA GLN A 15 25.49 -30.26 -70.47
C GLN A 15 25.15 -28.76 -70.53
N MET A 16 25.51 -28.07 -71.62
CA MET A 16 25.11 -26.68 -71.85
C MET A 16 23.60 -26.55 -72.05
N GLU A 17 22.96 -27.47 -72.78
CA GLU A 17 21.51 -27.49 -73.00
C GLU A 17 20.76 -27.72 -71.67
N ILE A 18 21.21 -28.68 -70.85
CA ILE A 18 20.66 -28.92 -69.51
C ILE A 18 20.82 -27.68 -68.63
N ASN A 19 22.01 -27.05 -68.61
CA ASN A 19 22.24 -25.84 -67.83
C ASN A 19 21.38 -24.66 -68.30
N GLN A 20 21.18 -24.49 -69.62
CA GLN A 20 20.26 -23.48 -70.17
C GLN A 20 18.83 -23.71 -69.71
N GLN A 21 18.39 -24.97 -69.68
CA GLN A 21 17.05 -25.32 -69.23
C GLN A 21 16.85 -25.08 -67.73
N ILE A 22 17.84 -25.43 -66.90
CA ILE A 22 17.84 -25.11 -65.47
C ILE A 22 17.78 -23.59 -65.24
N ILE A 23 18.54 -22.80 -66.00
CA ILE A 23 18.50 -21.32 -65.89
C ILE A 23 17.13 -20.78 -66.29
N GLN A 24 16.51 -21.32 -67.33
CA GLN A 24 15.16 -20.92 -67.75
C GLN A 24 14.12 -21.26 -66.68
N ASP A 25 14.14 -22.48 -66.15
CA ASP A 25 13.21 -22.95 -65.11
C ASP A 25 13.40 -22.19 -63.78
N THR A 26 14.64 -21.84 -63.44
CA THR A 26 14.93 -21.02 -62.25
C THR A 26 14.43 -19.59 -62.44
N ASN A 27 14.60 -19.02 -63.65
CA ASN A 27 14.11 -17.68 -63.97
C ASN A 27 12.58 -17.59 -64.01
N THR A 28 11.89 -18.61 -64.53
CA THR A 28 10.42 -18.68 -64.50
C THR A 28 9.93 -18.82 -63.07
N SER A 29 10.50 -19.74 -62.27
CA SER A 29 10.17 -19.90 -60.85
C SER A 29 10.39 -18.63 -60.03
N PHE A 30 11.50 -17.92 -60.26
CA PHE A 30 11.78 -16.64 -59.60
C PHE A 30 10.76 -15.56 -59.99
N LYS A 31 10.40 -15.46 -61.28
CA LYS A 31 9.39 -14.51 -61.75
C LYS A 31 8.02 -14.77 -61.12
N GLU A 32 7.60 -16.03 -61.02
CA GLU A 32 6.34 -16.39 -60.36
C GLU A 32 6.34 -16.03 -58.87
N ARG A 33 7.43 -16.33 -58.14
CA ARG A 33 7.58 -15.93 -56.73
C ARG A 33 7.57 -14.41 -56.56
N LEU A 34 8.26 -13.68 -57.44
CA LEU A 34 8.29 -12.23 -57.43
C LEU A 34 6.90 -11.64 -57.68
N GLN A 35 6.17 -12.18 -58.64
CA GLN A 35 4.81 -11.74 -58.96
C GLN A 35 3.85 -12.01 -57.79
N LYS A 36 3.96 -13.18 -57.15
CA LYS A 36 3.16 -13.51 -55.95
C LYS A 36 3.47 -12.56 -54.79
N ALA A 37 4.75 -12.32 -54.50
CA ALA A 37 5.17 -11.38 -53.46
C ALA A 37 4.69 -9.94 -53.74
N GLN A 38 4.75 -9.49 -55.00
CA GLN A 38 4.20 -8.18 -55.40
C GLN A 38 2.69 -8.11 -55.24
N GLN A 39 1.95 -9.17 -55.58
CA GLN A 39 0.50 -9.22 -55.38
C GLN A 39 0.12 -9.20 -53.89
N GLU A 40 0.81 -9.99 -53.05
CA GLU A 40 0.60 -9.99 -51.60
C GLU A 40 0.87 -8.60 -51.01
N THR A 41 2.03 -7.99 -51.34
CA THR A 41 2.39 -6.63 -50.89
C THR A 41 1.37 -5.58 -51.36
N ALA A 42 0.89 -5.67 -52.60
CA ALA A 42 -0.09 -4.74 -53.15
C ALA A 42 -1.46 -4.89 -52.46
N THR A 43 -1.83 -6.11 -52.08
CA THR A 43 -3.08 -6.41 -51.37
C THR A 43 -3.02 -5.87 -49.95
N GLU A 44 -1.94 -6.15 -49.21
CA GLU A 44 -1.69 -5.60 -47.87
C GLU A 44 -1.68 -4.06 -47.88
N THR A 45 -1.04 -3.45 -48.87
CA THR A 45 -1.00 -1.99 -49.02
C THR A 45 -2.40 -1.41 -49.23
N LYS A 46 -3.24 -2.07 -50.03
CA LYS A 46 -4.64 -1.65 -50.26
C LYS A 46 -5.47 -1.81 -48.99
N GLU A 47 -5.35 -2.93 -48.28
CA GLU A 47 -6.07 -3.15 -47.03
C GLU A 47 -5.68 -2.15 -45.94
N ASN A 48 -4.39 -1.82 -45.82
CA ASN A 48 -3.90 -0.82 -44.89
C ASN A 48 -4.44 0.58 -45.22
N LYS A 49 -4.46 0.97 -46.49
CA LYS A 49 -5.08 2.23 -46.93
C LYS A 49 -6.57 2.27 -46.59
N LEU A 50 -7.30 1.19 -46.86
CA LEU A 50 -8.73 1.10 -46.53
C LEU A 50 -8.97 1.20 -45.02
N LYS A 51 -8.16 0.53 -44.20
CA LYS A 51 -8.23 0.62 -42.73
C LYS A 51 -7.99 2.04 -42.23
N GLU A 52 -7.00 2.75 -42.79
CA GLU A 52 -6.74 4.16 -42.44
C GLU A 52 -7.90 5.09 -42.86
N GLU A 53 -8.49 4.86 -44.03
CA GLU A 53 -9.69 5.60 -44.46
C GLU A 53 -10.88 5.36 -43.53
N LEU A 54 -11.09 4.12 -43.07
CA LEU A 54 -12.14 3.76 -42.13
C LEU A 54 -11.92 4.40 -40.75
N LYS A 55 -10.68 4.42 -40.25
CA LYS A 55 -10.33 5.08 -38.97
C LYS A 55 -10.70 6.56 -38.94
N ASN A 56 -10.71 7.23 -40.09
CA ASN A 56 -11.08 8.65 -40.19
C ASN A 56 -12.59 8.89 -40.27
N LYS A 57 -13.42 7.86 -40.44
CA LYS A 57 -14.87 8.01 -40.68
C LYS A 57 -15.74 7.25 -39.69
N VAL A 58 -15.29 6.08 -39.23
CA VAL A 58 -16.08 5.13 -38.45
C VAL A 58 -15.57 5.13 -37.00
N PRO A 59 -16.45 5.24 -35.99
CA PRO A 59 -16.03 5.07 -34.60
C PRO A 59 -15.46 3.66 -34.34
N TYR A 60 -14.42 3.56 -33.51
CA TYR A 60 -13.75 2.29 -33.23
C TYR A 60 -13.22 2.20 -31.80
N LEU A 61 -13.00 0.96 -31.34
CA LEU A 61 -12.23 0.67 -30.13
C LEU A 61 -10.81 0.31 -30.52
N THR A 62 -9.84 0.77 -29.75
CA THR A 62 -8.44 0.38 -29.92
C THR A 62 -7.81 -0.01 -28.59
N ASN A 63 -6.95 -1.02 -28.56
CA ASN A 63 -6.41 -1.54 -27.31
C ASN A 63 -5.39 -0.59 -26.69
N LEU A 64 -5.32 -0.59 -25.36
CA LEU A 64 -4.30 0.11 -24.59
C LEU A 64 -3.55 -0.91 -23.74
N ASN A 65 -2.24 -0.99 -23.91
CA ASN A 65 -1.41 -2.00 -23.26
C ASN A 65 -0.31 -1.32 -22.41
N GLU A 66 0.19 -2.03 -21.41
CA GLU A 66 1.32 -1.59 -20.58
C GLU A 66 2.55 -1.34 -21.46
N ASP A 67 2.80 -2.22 -22.44
CA ASP A 67 3.81 -1.97 -23.48
C ASP A 67 3.29 -0.91 -24.49
N PRO A 68 3.95 0.25 -24.61
CA PRO A 68 3.56 1.29 -25.56
C PRO A 68 3.54 0.84 -27.02
N ILE A 69 4.37 -0.15 -27.38
CA ILE A 69 4.48 -0.67 -28.76
C ILE A 69 3.28 -1.56 -29.10
N LEU A 70 2.68 -2.21 -28.09
CA LEU A 70 1.48 -3.04 -28.25
C LEU A 70 0.18 -2.23 -28.14
N SER A 71 0.25 -0.98 -27.69
CA SER A 71 -0.89 -0.07 -27.64
C SER A 71 -1.30 0.41 -29.03
N TYR A 72 -2.59 0.63 -29.25
CA TYR A 72 -3.18 1.09 -30.52
C TYR A 72 -3.04 0.14 -31.72
N VAL A 73 -2.64 -1.12 -31.49
CA VAL A 73 -2.41 -2.12 -32.54
C VAL A 73 -3.72 -2.78 -32.98
N ILE A 74 -4.54 -3.19 -32.02
CA ILE A 74 -5.84 -3.82 -32.24
C ILE A 74 -6.87 -2.72 -32.48
N CYS A 75 -7.70 -2.88 -33.51
CA CYS A 75 -8.76 -1.95 -33.87
C CYS A 75 -10.06 -2.71 -34.17
N HIS A 76 -11.15 -2.34 -33.50
CA HIS A 76 -12.48 -2.88 -33.72
C HIS A 76 -13.43 -1.77 -34.16
N PHE A 77 -13.83 -1.79 -35.43
CA PHE A 77 -14.79 -0.83 -35.98
C PHE A 77 -16.22 -1.09 -35.48
N LEU A 78 -16.92 -0.02 -35.11
CA LEU A 78 -18.28 -0.01 -34.58
C LEU A 78 -19.28 0.50 -35.65
N ASP A 79 -19.20 -0.10 -36.83
CA ASP A 79 -20.04 0.19 -38.00
C ASP A 79 -21.43 -0.47 -37.95
N ALA A 80 -21.55 -1.60 -37.24
CA ALA A 80 -22.82 -2.30 -37.05
C ALA A 80 -23.73 -1.59 -36.02
N GLU A 81 -25.05 -1.75 -36.18
CA GLU A 81 -26.03 -1.26 -35.20
C GLU A 81 -25.79 -1.83 -33.80
N GLU A 82 -25.33 -3.08 -33.73
CA GLU A 82 -25.04 -3.80 -32.49
C GLU A 82 -23.73 -4.60 -32.62
N THR A 83 -22.84 -4.43 -31.66
CA THR A 83 -21.54 -5.14 -31.57
C THR A 83 -21.46 -5.86 -30.23
N LYS A 84 -21.50 -7.20 -30.27
CA LYS A 84 -21.42 -8.07 -29.09
C LYS A 84 -19.97 -8.34 -28.69
N ILE A 85 -19.71 -8.31 -27.39
CA ILE A 85 -18.39 -8.48 -26.76
C ILE A 85 -18.47 -9.60 -25.71
N GLY A 86 -17.55 -10.55 -25.73
CA GLY A 86 -17.52 -11.66 -24.77
C GLY A 86 -16.58 -12.80 -25.18
N ARG A 87 -16.66 -13.91 -24.45
CA ARG A 87 -15.89 -15.14 -24.76
C ARG A 87 -16.53 -16.01 -25.85
N SER A 88 -17.82 -15.80 -26.14
CA SER A 88 -18.57 -16.59 -27.12
C SER A 88 -17.96 -16.48 -28.52
N ASP A 89 -18.00 -17.58 -29.28
CA ASP A 89 -17.66 -17.56 -30.71
C ASP A 89 -18.64 -16.70 -31.53
N ASN A 90 -19.83 -16.42 -30.99
CA ASN A 90 -20.82 -15.55 -31.61
C ASN A 90 -20.56 -14.04 -31.35
N SER A 91 -19.55 -13.69 -30.55
CA SER A 91 -19.19 -12.29 -30.28
C SER A 91 -18.31 -11.73 -31.40
N LYS A 92 -18.68 -10.55 -31.93
CA LYS A 92 -17.86 -9.84 -32.94
C LYS A 92 -16.50 -9.44 -32.37
N ILE A 93 -16.47 -9.03 -31.10
CA ILE A 93 -15.23 -8.78 -30.36
C ILE A 93 -15.07 -9.91 -29.35
N LYS A 94 -14.24 -10.88 -29.69
CA LYS A 94 -13.90 -12.00 -28.81
C LYS A 94 -12.80 -11.57 -27.86
N LEU A 95 -13.13 -11.49 -26.57
CA LEU A 95 -12.17 -11.17 -25.52
C LEU A 95 -11.96 -12.40 -24.64
N SER A 96 -10.70 -12.64 -24.29
CA SER A 96 -10.30 -13.59 -23.25
C SER A 96 -9.70 -12.82 -22.07
N GLY A 97 -9.79 -13.38 -20.87
CA GLY A 97 -9.24 -12.77 -19.67
C GLY A 97 -10.11 -12.97 -18.44
N LEU A 98 -9.52 -12.69 -17.27
CA LEU A 98 -10.18 -12.78 -15.98
C LEU A 98 -11.43 -11.89 -15.93
N SER A 99 -12.51 -12.42 -15.34
CA SER A 99 -13.79 -11.72 -15.23
C SER A 99 -14.47 -11.31 -16.55
N ILE A 100 -14.08 -11.90 -17.69
CA ILE A 100 -14.82 -11.78 -18.96
C ILE A 100 -15.87 -12.89 -19.05
N LEU A 101 -17.13 -12.50 -19.25
CA LEU A 101 -18.26 -13.42 -19.36
C LEU A 101 -18.46 -13.90 -20.80
N THR A 102 -19.25 -14.96 -20.97
CA THR A 102 -19.63 -15.49 -22.29
C THR A 102 -20.31 -14.43 -23.15
N GLU A 103 -21.24 -13.68 -22.54
CA GLU A 103 -21.86 -12.49 -23.11
C GLU A 103 -21.62 -11.31 -22.16
N HIS A 104 -20.54 -10.57 -22.38
CA HIS A 104 -20.06 -9.60 -21.40
C HIS A 104 -20.73 -8.23 -21.57
N ALA A 105 -20.70 -7.68 -22.78
CA ALA A 105 -21.27 -6.37 -23.07
C ALA A 105 -21.71 -6.25 -24.53
N THR A 106 -22.53 -5.25 -24.81
CA THR A 106 -22.97 -4.91 -26.15
C THR A 106 -22.86 -3.41 -26.39
N ILE A 107 -22.20 -3.04 -27.48
CA ILE A 107 -22.12 -1.65 -27.94
C ILE A 107 -23.16 -1.45 -29.04
N LYS A 108 -24.03 -0.46 -28.86
CA LYS A 108 -25.05 -0.07 -29.84
C LYS A 108 -24.66 1.24 -30.50
N ASN A 109 -24.72 1.29 -31.83
CA ASN A 109 -24.54 2.50 -32.63
C ASN A 109 -25.88 2.95 -33.20
N LYS A 110 -26.49 3.99 -32.61
CA LYS A 110 -27.73 4.60 -33.11
C LYS A 110 -27.41 5.98 -33.68
N LYS A 111 -27.30 6.08 -35.01
CA LYS A 111 -27.07 7.35 -35.74
C LYS A 111 -25.86 8.15 -35.20
N GLY A 112 -24.77 7.47 -34.86
CA GLY A 112 -23.54 8.10 -34.34
C GLY A 112 -23.51 8.31 -32.82
N LYS A 113 -24.59 7.97 -32.11
CA LYS A 113 -24.60 7.86 -30.64
C LYS A 113 -24.22 6.43 -30.25
N ILE A 114 -23.05 6.29 -29.63
CA ILE A 114 -22.49 5.00 -29.20
C ILE A 114 -22.84 4.79 -27.73
N THR A 115 -23.50 3.68 -27.42
CA THR A 115 -23.92 3.33 -26.05
C THR A 115 -23.45 1.92 -25.71
N LEU A 116 -22.77 1.78 -24.57
CA LEU A 116 -22.34 0.49 -24.03
C LEU A 116 -23.41 0.01 -23.03
N ASN A 117 -23.82 -1.25 -23.17
CA ASN A 117 -24.80 -1.91 -22.31
C ASN A 117 -24.20 -3.21 -21.76
N LEU A 118 -24.50 -3.53 -20.50
CA LEU A 118 -24.14 -4.82 -19.92
C LEU A 118 -25.21 -5.87 -20.27
N ASN A 119 -24.77 -7.06 -20.68
CA ASN A 119 -25.70 -8.12 -21.10
C ASN A 119 -26.08 -9.07 -19.95
N GLN A 120 -25.24 -9.15 -18.91
CA GLN A 120 -25.39 -10.12 -17.82
C GLN A 120 -25.08 -9.47 -16.48
N MET A 121 -25.86 -9.81 -15.44
CA MET A 121 -25.56 -9.46 -14.05
C MET A 121 -24.18 -10.00 -13.68
N GLY A 122 -23.31 -9.13 -13.16
CA GLY A 122 -21.93 -9.45 -12.79
C GLY A 122 -20.89 -9.19 -13.88
N ALA A 123 -21.27 -8.66 -15.05
CA ALA A 123 -20.31 -8.17 -16.04
C ALA A 123 -19.52 -6.97 -15.48
N LYS A 124 -18.21 -7.14 -15.29
CA LYS A 124 -17.33 -6.08 -14.79
C LYS A 124 -16.84 -5.20 -15.94
N VAL A 125 -17.44 -4.03 -16.10
CA VAL A 125 -16.96 -3.00 -17.06
C VAL A 125 -16.75 -1.69 -16.33
N LYS A 126 -15.62 -1.03 -16.60
CA LYS A 126 -15.35 0.33 -16.12
C LYS A 126 -15.18 1.27 -17.28
N VAL A 127 -15.75 2.46 -17.18
CA VAL A 127 -15.50 3.56 -18.08
C VAL A 127 -14.89 4.70 -17.27
N ASN A 128 -13.71 5.17 -17.66
CA ASN A 128 -13.02 6.28 -16.98
C ASN A 128 -12.81 6.00 -15.48
N GLY A 129 -12.46 4.75 -15.16
CA GLY A 129 -12.26 4.26 -13.79
C GLY A 129 -13.54 3.94 -12.98
N ILE A 130 -14.71 4.33 -13.48
CA ILE A 130 -16.00 4.17 -12.79
C ILE A 130 -16.70 2.90 -13.28
N ASN A 131 -17.26 2.10 -12.36
CA ASN A 131 -18.05 0.92 -12.71
C ASN A 131 -19.34 1.32 -13.45
N VAL A 132 -19.66 0.61 -14.53
CA VAL A 132 -20.94 0.74 -15.23
C VAL A 132 -21.96 -0.19 -14.57
N GLU A 133 -23.16 0.29 -14.28
CA GLU A 133 -24.23 -0.53 -13.67
C GLU A 133 -25.19 -1.12 -14.73
N ASP A 134 -25.71 -0.30 -15.64
CA ASP A 134 -26.65 -0.75 -16.68
C ASP A 134 -26.14 -0.38 -18.09
N SER A 135 -26.06 0.92 -18.36
CA SER A 135 -25.65 1.45 -19.66
C SER A 135 -24.99 2.82 -19.54
N ILE A 136 -24.08 3.12 -20.46
CA ILE A 136 -23.39 4.41 -20.52
C ILE A 136 -23.16 4.86 -21.96
N GLU A 137 -23.35 6.16 -22.20
CA GLU A 137 -23.01 6.78 -23.49
C GLU A 137 -21.51 7.06 -23.56
N LEU A 138 -20.86 6.54 -24.60
CA LEU A 138 -19.42 6.67 -24.80
C LEU A 138 -19.09 7.98 -25.56
N LYS A 139 -18.09 8.69 -25.05
CA LYS A 139 -17.53 9.92 -25.62
C LYS A 139 -16.13 9.65 -26.19
N HIS A 140 -15.73 10.49 -27.15
CA HIS A 140 -14.38 10.41 -27.71
C HIS A 140 -13.34 10.39 -26.58
N ASN A 141 -12.36 9.48 -26.69
CA ASN A 141 -11.31 9.23 -25.71
C ASN A 141 -11.75 8.61 -24.39
N ASP A 142 -12.95 8.04 -24.27
CA ASP A 142 -13.31 7.25 -23.09
C ASP A 142 -12.45 5.98 -22.97
N ARG A 143 -11.93 5.74 -21.76
CA ARG A 143 -11.13 4.55 -21.40
C ARG A 143 -12.07 3.48 -20.89
N ILE A 144 -12.10 2.32 -21.54
CA ILE A 144 -13.00 1.23 -21.23
C ILE A 144 -12.17 0.02 -20.80
N LEU A 145 -12.39 -0.45 -19.57
CA LEU A 145 -11.81 -1.68 -19.07
C LEU A 145 -12.89 -2.76 -19.05
N PHE A 146 -12.70 -3.81 -19.85
CA PHE A 146 -13.51 -5.02 -19.80
C PHE A 146 -12.83 -6.05 -18.87
N GLY A 147 -13.58 -6.62 -17.93
CA GLY A 147 -13.04 -7.56 -16.94
C GLY A 147 -11.95 -6.91 -16.08
N SER A 148 -10.82 -7.62 -15.90
CA SER A 148 -9.69 -7.12 -15.10
C SER A 148 -8.58 -6.47 -15.92
N SER A 149 -8.35 -6.88 -17.18
CA SER A 149 -7.12 -6.55 -17.92
C SER A 149 -7.34 -5.99 -19.33
N ASN A 150 -8.53 -6.11 -19.91
CA ASN A 150 -8.77 -5.73 -21.31
C ASN A 150 -9.10 -4.24 -21.43
N MET A 151 -8.06 -3.40 -21.53
CA MET A 151 -8.20 -1.95 -21.66
C MET A 151 -8.29 -1.51 -23.12
N TYR A 152 -9.30 -0.69 -23.42
CA TYR A 152 -9.56 -0.12 -24.73
C TYR A 152 -9.82 1.39 -24.61
N VAL A 153 -9.50 2.13 -25.67
CA VAL A 153 -9.89 3.53 -25.85
C VAL A 153 -10.94 3.61 -26.94
N PHE A 154 -12.04 4.29 -26.67
CA PHE A 154 -13.05 4.58 -27.67
C PHE A 154 -12.70 5.83 -28.45
N ILE A 155 -12.56 5.68 -29.76
CA ILE A 155 -12.23 6.76 -30.68
C ILE A 155 -13.44 7.07 -31.55
N ASN A 156 -13.93 8.31 -31.47
CA ASN A 156 -14.91 8.86 -32.40
C ASN A 156 -14.22 9.88 -33.33
N PRO A 157 -13.93 9.53 -34.59
CA PRO A 157 -13.17 10.41 -35.49
C PRO A 157 -13.92 11.67 -35.91
N VAL A 158 -15.26 11.68 -35.82
CA VAL A 158 -16.08 12.88 -36.13
C VAL A 158 -15.93 13.95 -35.05
N LYS A 159 -15.54 13.56 -33.84
CA LYS A 159 -15.40 14.43 -32.67
C LYS A 159 -13.95 14.57 -32.18
N SER A 160 -12.96 14.06 -32.93
CA SER A 160 -11.55 14.11 -32.53
C SER A 160 -10.92 15.46 -32.85
N ASP A 161 -10.29 16.11 -31.87
CA ASP A 161 -9.43 17.28 -32.12
C ASP A 161 -8.00 16.80 -32.47
N PRO A 162 -7.41 17.22 -33.61
CA PRO A 162 -6.03 16.89 -33.98
C PRO A 162 -4.97 17.27 -32.94
N LYS A 163 -5.27 18.18 -32.01
CA LYS A 163 -4.35 18.64 -30.95
C LYS A 163 -4.41 17.80 -29.69
N GLU A 164 -5.35 16.87 -29.56
CA GLU A 164 -5.46 16.03 -28.38
C GLU A 164 -4.28 15.06 -28.25
N LYS A 165 -3.73 14.97 -27.04
CA LYS A 165 -2.66 14.01 -26.73
C LYS A 165 -3.22 12.59 -26.73
N ARG A 166 -2.45 11.64 -27.27
CA ARG A 166 -2.79 10.22 -27.16
C ARG A 166 -2.81 9.78 -25.70
N ILE A 167 -3.84 9.03 -25.35
CA ILE A 167 -3.98 8.44 -24.03
C ILE A 167 -2.92 7.35 -23.86
N THR A 168 -2.20 7.36 -22.74
CA THR A 168 -1.28 6.27 -22.38
C THR A 168 -1.89 5.37 -21.33
N TRP A 169 -1.39 4.14 -21.24
CA TRP A 169 -1.80 3.19 -20.20
C TRP A 169 -1.61 3.77 -18.79
N GLU A 170 -0.48 4.43 -18.54
CA GLU A 170 -0.21 5.10 -17.27
C GLU A 170 -1.24 6.17 -16.92
N ASN A 171 -1.70 6.96 -17.91
CA ASN A 171 -2.74 7.97 -17.67
C ASN A 171 -4.08 7.31 -17.29
N ALA A 172 -4.45 6.24 -17.97
CA ALA A 172 -5.66 5.48 -17.66
C ALA A 172 -5.59 4.84 -16.26
N GLN A 173 -4.43 4.29 -15.87
CA GLN A 173 -4.25 3.70 -14.53
C GLN A 173 -4.26 4.76 -13.42
N LYS A 174 -3.62 5.92 -13.65
CA LYS A 174 -3.68 7.06 -12.73
C LYS A 174 -5.12 7.50 -12.45
N GLU A 175 -5.94 7.57 -13.49
CA GLU A 175 -7.35 7.91 -13.35
C GLU A 175 -8.17 6.85 -12.60
N ILE A 176 -7.88 5.55 -12.81
CA ILE A 176 -8.49 4.47 -12.03
C ILE A 176 -8.08 4.58 -10.55
N ALA A 177 -6.83 4.94 -10.28
CA ALA A 177 -6.34 5.17 -8.92
C ALA A 177 -7.04 6.37 -8.27
N GLU A 178 -7.20 7.47 -9.01
CA GLU A 178 -7.93 8.68 -8.61
C GLU A 178 -9.39 8.37 -8.27
N ALA A 179 -10.10 7.63 -9.13
CA ALA A 179 -11.48 7.23 -8.91
C ALA A 179 -11.64 6.34 -7.65
N LYS A 180 -10.58 5.63 -7.26
CA LYS A 180 -10.52 4.82 -6.03
C LYS A 180 -10.04 5.60 -4.80
N GLY A 181 -9.79 6.90 -4.92
CA GLY A 181 -9.40 7.76 -3.79
C GLY A 181 -7.90 7.75 -3.45
N TYR A 182 -7.04 7.18 -4.31
CA TYR A 182 -5.60 7.11 -4.06
C TYR A 182 -4.81 8.35 -4.53
N SER A 183 -5.48 9.46 -4.82
CA SER A 183 -4.83 10.68 -5.33
C SER A 183 -5.24 11.93 -4.54
N SER A 184 -4.24 12.75 -4.22
CA SER A 184 -4.44 14.06 -3.60
C SER A 184 -4.69 15.11 -4.68
N GLN A 185 -5.93 15.58 -4.80
CA GLN A 185 -6.25 16.67 -5.72
C GLN A 185 -5.65 17.98 -5.19
N ASN A 186 -4.64 18.50 -5.91
CA ASN A 186 -4.14 19.89 -5.86
C ASN A 186 -2.96 20.27 -4.93
N THR A 187 -2.01 19.38 -4.63
CA THR A 187 -0.75 19.77 -3.95
C THR A 187 0.49 19.21 -4.63
N SER A 188 1.58 19.98 -4.63
CA SER A 188 2.93 19.48 -4.96
C SER A 188 3.28 18.34 -4.01
N LEU A 189 3.04 17.11 -4.44
CA LEU A 189 3.39 15.91 -3.68
C LEU A 189 4.89 15.88 -3.40
N THR A 190 5.26 15.49 -2.18
CA THR A 190 6.67 15.23 -1.85
C THR A 190 7.19 14.09 -2.71
N LYS A 191 8.52 13.96 -2.83
CA LYS A 191 9.13 12.86 -3.58
C LYS A 191 8.63 11.49 -3.07
N GLU A 192 8.57 11.33 -1.75
CA GLU A 192 8.07 10.12 -1.07
C GLU A 192 6.62 9.81 -1.42
N GLN A 193 5.74 10.81 -1.43
CA GLN A 193 4.33 10.63 -1.79
C GLN A 193 4.17 10.20 -3.26
N LYS A 194 5.04 10.67 -4.16
CA LYS A 194 5.04 10.22 -5.56
C LYS A 194 5.48 8.78 -5.70
N GLU A 195 6.55 8.38 -5.00
CA GLU A 195 7.04 6.99 -5.01
C GLU A 195 5.96 6.03 -4.47
N ILE A 196 5.27 6.39 -3.39
CA ILE A 196 4.10 5.63 -2.87
C ILE A 196 2.96 5.57 -3.89
N GLN A 197 2.65 6.69 -4.56
CA GLN A 197 1.59 6.75 -5.55
C GLN A 197 1.89 5.86 -6.77
N GLU A 198 3.14 5.87 -7.26
CA GLU A 198 3.60 5.00 -8.35
C GLU A 198 3.47 3.53 -7.98
N GLU A 199 3.90 3.14 -6.77
CA GLU A 199 3.75 1.76 -6.29
C GLU A 199 2.27 1.33 -6.19
N ILE A 200 1.38 2.21 -5.72
CA ILE A 200 -0.07 1.93 -5.69
C ILE A 200 -0.61 1.71 -7.11
N ILE A 201 -0.25 2.57 -8.06
CA ILE A 201 -0.70 2.48 -9.45
C ILE A 201 -0.29 1.14 -10.07
N GLU A 202 0.92 0.67 -9.79
CA GLU A 202 1.40 -0.64 -10.25
C GLU A 202 0.66 -1.81 -9.59
N LEU A 203 0.34 -1.70 -8.29
CA LEU A 203 -0.35 -2.77 -7.54
C LEU A 203 -1.83 -2.89 -7.87
N LEU A 204 -2.51 -1.80 -8.25
CA LEU A 204 -3.95 -1.79 -8.53
C LEU A 204 -4.43 -2.85 -9.55
N PRO A 205 -3.82 -3.01 -10.74
CA PRO A 205 -4.21 -4.06 -11.68
C PRO A 205 -3.94 -5.46 -11.12
N ILE A 206 -2.79 -5.66 -10.46
CA ILE A 206 -2.40 -6.94 -9.85
C ILE A 206 -3.43 -7.38 -8.80
N ILE A 207 -3.85 -6.45 -7.94
CA ILE A 207 -4.89 -6.69 -6.93
C ILE A 207 -6.23 -7.03 -7.58
N GLY A 208 -6.55 -6.39 -8.71
CA GLY A 208 -7.72 -6.73 -9.51
C GLY A 208 -7.69 -8.18 -10.01
N ASP A 209 -6.55 -8.61 -10.55
CA ASP A 209 -6.36 -9.97 -11.07
C ASP A 209 -6.48 -11.03 -9.98
N VAL A 210 -5.73 -10.91 -8.87
CA VAL A 210 -5.74 -11.92 -7.81
C VAL A 210 -7.10 -12.03 -7.12
N ASN A 211 -7.83 -10.91 -7.00
CA ASN A 211 -9.20 -10.93 -6.49
C ASN A 211 -10.17 -11.59 -7.47
N ALA A 212 -10.00 -11.38 -8.79
CA ALA A 212 -10.81 -12.05 -9.80
C ALA A 212 -10.55 -13.56 -9.80
N ILE A 213 -9.29 -13.98 -9.71
CA ILE A 213 -8.94 -15.40 -9.57
C ILE A 213 -9.56 -15.98 -8.28
N SER A 214 -9.47 -15.26 -7.16
CA SER A 214 -10.08 -15.70 -5.89
C SER A 214 -11.61 -15.85 -5.98
N ASP A 215 -12.27 -14.98 -6.75
CA ASP A 215 -13.71 -15.05 -7.01
C ASP A 215 -14.05 -16.29 -7.84
N GLU A 216 -13.32 -16.55 -8.93
CA GLU A 216 -13.60 -17.63 -9.87
C GLU A 216 -13.24 -19.02 -9.29
N LEU A 217 -12.16 -19.10 -8.50
CA LEU A 217 -11.72 -20.32 -7.83
C LEU A 217 -12.34 -20.53 -6.45
N ASN A 218 -13.25 -19.66 -6.03
CA ASN A 218 -13.89 -19.69 -4.72
C ASN A 218 -12.91 -19.84 -3.53
N LYS A 219 -11.83 -19.06 -3.50
CA LYS A 219 -10.76 -19.19 -2.48
C LYS A 219 -11.06 -18.44 -1.17
N HIS A 220 -12.15 -17.67 -1.13
CA HIS A 220 -12.57 -16.87 0.03
C HIS A 220 -11.47 -15.93 0.54
N ARG A 221 -10.73 -15.30 -0.38
CA ARG A 221 -9.72 -14.28 -0.07
C ARG A 221 -10.11 -12.94 -0.68
N LEU A 222 -9.76 -11.88 0.03
CA LEU A 222 -9.82 -10.51 -0.46
C LEU A 222 -8.45 -9.86 -0.29
N PHE A 223 -7.96 -9.26 -1.35
CA PHE A 223 -6.71 -8.51 -1.37
C PHE A 223 -7.00 -7.01 -1.47
N GLU A 224 -6.40 -6.22 -0.59
CA GLU A 224 -6.59 -4.77 -0.51
C GLU A 224 -5.23 -4.09 -0.36
N ILE A 225 -5.04 -2.92 -0.97
CA ILE A 225 -3.83 -2.12 -0.78
C ILE A 225 -3.98 -1.33 0.53
N ILE A 226 -2.96 -1.35 1.37
CA ILE A 226 -2.90 -0.55 2.59
C ILE A 226 -1.56 0.17 2.68
N ILE A 227 -1.53 1.32 3.34
CA ILE A 227 -0.30 2.05 3.65
C ILE A 227 -0.08 1.93 5.14
N VAL A 228 1.11 1.48 5.53
CA VAL A 228 1.45 1.22 6.94
C VAL A 228 2.73 1.96 7.32
N PRO A 229 2.88 2.39 8.59
CA PRO A 229 4.13 2.98 9.06
C PRO A 229 5.30 2.00 8.91
N SER A 230 6.43 2.46 8.39
CA SER A 230 7.60 1.59 8.16
C SER A 230 8.15 0.99 9.45
N ILE A 231 7.97 1.66 10.59
CA ILE A 231 8.37 1.16 11.91
C ILE A 231 7.68 -0.17 12.28
N ALA A 232 6.55 -0.49 11.66
CA ALA A 232 5.83 -1.73 11.90
C ALA A 232 6.46 -2.97 11.24
N PHE A 233 7.41 -2.81 10.31
CA PHE A 233 8.00 -3.92 9.54
C PHE A 233 9.52 -3.88 9.59
N GLU A 234 10.11 -4.87 10.26
CA GLU A 234 11.55 -5.08 10.36
C GLU A 234 12.08 -5.74 9.07
N GLU A 235 12.54 -4.96 8.09
CA GLU A 235 13.50 -5.50 7.13
C GLU A 235 14.68 -4.54 6.93
N HIS A 236 15.87 -5.10 7.12
CA HIS A 236 17.14 -4.50 6.78
C HIS A 236 17.16 -4.05 5.31
N SER A 237 17.88 -2.95 5.05
CA SER A 237 18.39 -2.61 3.71
C SER A 237 17.43 -1.98 2.70
N SER A 238 16.84 -0.84 3.06
CA SER A 238 16.67 0.22 2.06
C SER A 238 17.16 1.55 2.63
N LYS A 239 18.19 2.13 2.00
CA LYS A 239 18.72 3.49 2.27
C LYS A 239 17.68 4.60 2.04
N THR A 240 16.46 4.23 1.71
CA THR A 240 15.30 5.09 1.56
C THR A 240 14.55 5.09 2.90
N ALA A 241 14.83 6.11 3.71
CA ALA A 241 14.15 6.42 4.96
C ALA A 241 12.71 6.87 4.68
N HIS A 242 11.83 5.96 4.27
CA HIS A 242 10.42 6.24 4.09
C HIS A 242 9.70 5.97 5.41
N ASN A 243 8.88 6.91 5.88
CA ASN A 243 8.06 6.71 7.09
C ASN A 243 6.85 5.79 6.85
N GLN A 244 6.50 5.54 5.60
CA GLN A 244 5.36 4.73 5.19
C GLN A 244 5.75 3.71 4.12
N LYS A 245 5.13 2.53 4.16
CA LYS A 245 5.32 1.43 3.21
C LYS A 245 3.96 0.99 2.64
N VAL A 246 3.91 0.73 1.34
CA VAL A 246 2.73 0.14 0.69
C VAL A 246 2.77 -1.36 0.92
N MET A 247 1.67 -1.92 1.43
CA MET A 247 1.51 -3.34 1.69
C MET A 247 0.18 -3.83 1.14
N VAL A 248 0.07 -5.15 1.01
CA VAL A 248 -1.10 -5.82 0.49
C VAL A 248 -1.72 -6.63 1.61
N LYS A 249 -2.91 -6.22 2.03
CA LYS A 249 -3.73 -6.90 3.03
C LYS A 249 -4.49 -8.04 2.38
N MET A 250 -4.10 -9.27 2.65
CA MET A 250 -4.90 -10.46 2.35
C MET A 250 -5.82 -10.77 3.53
N THR A 251 -7.13 -10.78 3.33
CA THR A 251 -8.12 -11.15 4.34
C THR A 251 -8.77 -12.49 3.97
N ASN A 252 -8.84 -13.43 4.91
CA ASN A 252 -9.70 -14.60 4.81
C ASN A 252 -11.12 -14.23 5.21
N LEU A 253 -12.06 -14.27 4.26
CA LEU A 253 -13.43 -13.81 4.46
C LEU A 253 -14.26 -14.74 5.35
N GLN A 254 -13.77 -15.94 5.65
CA GLN A 254 -14.51 -16.92 6.46
C GLN A 254 -14.16 -16.87 7.95
N ASN A 255 -12.94 -16.42 8.29
CA ASN A 255 -12.47 -16.36 9.68
C ASN A 255 -11.79 -15.03 10.02
N MET A 256 -11.86 -14.05 9.12
CA MET A 256 -11.31 -12.69 9.28
C MET A 256 -9.82 -12.60 9.61
N ASN A 257 -9.05 -13.68 9.45
CA ASN A 257 -7.60 -13.60 9.56
C ASN A 257 -7.03 -12.74 8.43
N VAL A 258 -5.97 -12.01 8.75
CA VAL A 258 -5.32 -11.04 7.90
C VAL A 258 -3.82 -11.31 7.82
N TRP A 259 -3.26 -11.16 6.62
CA TRP A 259 -1.83 -11.19 6.37
C TRP A 259 -1.43 -9.95 5.57
N LEU A 260 -0.24 -9.45 5.85
CA LEU A 260 0.31 -8.27 5.19
C LEU A 260 1.50 -8.69 4.34
N TRP A 261 1.38 -8.52 3.03
CA TRP A 261 2.40 -8.89 2.07
C TRP A 261 3.06 -7.66 1.48
N ASP A 262 4.36 -7.70 1.30
CA ASP A 262 5.03 -6.73 0.43
C ASP A 262 4.74 -7.03 -1.05
N LYS A 263 5.12 -6.08 -1.91
CA LYS A 263 4.99 -6.20 -3.37
C LYS A 263 5.68 -7.45 -3.93
N GLY A 264 6.86 -7.81 -3.45
CA GLY A 264 7.62 -8.97 -3.92
C GLY A 264 6.88 -10.28 -3.65
N LYS A 265 6.37 -10.46 -2.43
CA LYS A 265 5.57 -11.62 -2.04
C LYS A 265 4.28 -11.70 -2.86
N LEU A 266 3.58 -10.59 -3.07
CA LEU A 266 2.38 -10.58 -3.94
C LEU A 266 2.73 -10.98 -5.38
N MET A 267 3.80 -10.46 -5.96
CA MET A 267 4.20 -10.79 -7.33
C MET A 267 4.48 -12.28 -7.48
N ASN A 268 5.26 -12.85 -6.57
CA ASN A 268 5.55 -14.28 -6.56
C ASN A 268 4.28 -15.12 -6.43
N ARG A 269 3.38 -14.76 -5.51
CA ARG A 269 2.10 -15.46 -5.31
C ARG A 269 1.16 -15.30 -6.50
N LYS A 270 1.13 -14.13 -7.17
CA LYS A 270 0.31 -13.90 -8.37
C LYS A 270 0.63 -14.92 -9.47
N TYR A 271 1.91 -15.19 -9.75
CA TYR A 271 2.29 -16.17 -10.78
C TYR A 271 1.70 -17.55 -10.47
N LEU A 272 1.81 -18.01 -9.21
CA LEU A 272 1.26 -19.29 -8.78
C LEU A 272 -0.29 -19.30 -8.85
N MET A 273 -0.95 -18.19 -8.52
CA MET A 273 -2.40 -18.06 -8.64
C MET A 273 -2.86 -18.12 -10.10
N GLN A 274 -2.10 -17.51 -11.01
CA GLN A 274 -2.40 -17.53 -12.45
C GLN A 274 -2.23 -18.93 -13.04
N ASP A 275 -1.14 -19.62 -12.68
CA ASP A 275 -0.89 -21.01 -13.09
C ASP A 275 -2.03 -21.94 -12.61
N LEU A 276 -2.42 -21.81 -11.34
CA LEU A 276 -3.55 -22.53 -10.77
C LEU A 276 -4.86 -22.27 -11.53
N TYR A 277 -5.10 -21.02 -11.91
CA TYR A 277 -6.30 -20.64 -12.66
C TYR A 277 -6.29 -21.19 -14.10
N GLN A 278 -5.12 -21.28 -14.73
CA GLN A 278 -4.97 -21.85 -16.06
C GLN A 278 -5.34 -23.34 -16.07
N HIS A 279 -4.82 -24.11 -15.11
CA HIS A 279 -5.20 -25.52 -14.94
C HIS A 279 -6.71 -25.71 -14.70
N TYR A 280 -7.33 -24.81 -13.93
CA TYR A 280 -8.78 -24.81 -13.73
C TYR A 280 -9.54 -24.59 -15.05
N LEU A 281 -9.10 -23.66 -15.90
CA LEU A 281 -9.73 -23.42 -17.21
C LEU A 281 -9.62 -24.62 -18.16
N GLU A 282 -8.55 -25.41 -18.02
CA GLU A 282 -8.32 -26.64 -18.80
C GLU A 282 -9.18 -27.81 -18.30
N GLY A 283 -9.95 -27.62 -17.22
CA GLY A 283 -10.85 -28.61 -16.66
C GLY A 283 -10.12 -29.67 -15.81
N GLU A 284 -8.92 -29.37 -15.35
CA GLU A 284 -8.19 -30.28 -14.48
C GLU A 284 -8.73 -30.24 -13.04
N ASP A 285 -8.88 -31.41 -12.41
CA ASP A 285 -9.27 -31.55 -11.00
C ASP A 285 -8.17 -31.09 -10.01
N THR A 286 -7.20 -30.29 -10.46
CA THR A 286 -6.05 -29.82 -9.65
C THR A 286 -6.49 -29.08 -8.39
N LEU A 287 -7.56 -28.27 -8.47
CA LEU A 287 -8.12 -27.54 -7.32
C LEU A 287 -8.51 -28.43 -6.14
N LEU A 288 -8.89 -29.68 -6.38
CA LEU A 288 -9.34 -30.63 -5.36
C LEU A 288 -8.18 -31.39 -4.70
N LYS A 289 -6.98 -31.34 -5.28
CA LYS A 289 -5.82 -32.19 -4.90
C LYS A 289 -4.65 -31.42 -4.29
N ILE A 290 -4.69 -30.09 -4.31
CA ILE A 290 -3.61 -29.25 -3.77
C ILE A 290 -3.59 -29.33 -2.25
N LYS A 291 -2.41 -29.60 -1.69
CA LYS A 291 -2.21 -29.54 -0.23
C LYS A 291 -2.34 -28.10 0.25
N LYS A 292 -2.75 -27.94 1.50
CA LYS A 292 -2.96 -26.62 2.13
C LYS A 292 -1.71 -25.73 2.02
N GLU A 293 -0.53 -26.31 2.14
CA GLU A 293 0.76 -25.60 2.12
C GLU A 293 1.21 -25.21 0.69
N GLU A 294 0.69 -25.90 -0.32
CA GLU A 294 0.98 -25.66 -1.74
C GLU A 294 -0.02 -24.65 -2.35
N ASP A 295 -1.11 -24.34 -1.62
CA ASP A 295 -2.13 -23.39 -2.06
C ASP A 295 -1.60 -21.95 -2.04
N PRO A 296 -1.55 -21.24 -3.19
CA PRO A 296 -1.03 -19.88 -3.25
C PRO A 296 -1.88 -18.86 -2.47
N PHE A 297 -3.12 -19.21 -2.11
CA PHE A 297 -4.03 -18.37 -1.29
C PHE A 297 -3.95 -18.67 0.21
N TRP A 298 -3.07 -19.58 0.61
CA TRP A 298 -2.93 -19.99 2.00
C TRP A 298 -1.62 -19.49 2.63
N GLU A 299 -1.76 -19.09 3.89
CA GLU A 299 -0.68 -18.74 4.80
C GLU A 299 -1.03 -19.28 6.20
N PRO A 300 -0.03 -19.73 6.99
CA PRO A 300 -0.24 -20.05 8.40
C PRO A 300 -0.62 -18.78 9.17
N PRO A 301 -1.37 -18.87 10.29
CA PRO A 301 -1.66 -17.71 11.13
C PRO A 301 -0.37 -17.07 11.66
N GLU A 302 -0.23 -15.76 11.43
CA GLU A 302 0.89 -14.94 11.88
C GLU A 302 0.41 -13.86 12.86
N ASP A 303 1.36 -13.25 13.57
CA ASP A 303 1.09 -12.10 14.41
C ASP A 303 0.80 -10.88 13.54
N LEU A 304 -0.38 -10.29 13.71
CA LEU A 304 -0.84 -9.18 12.90
C LEU A 304 -0.56 -7.86 13.61
N PHE A 305 0.20 -6.96 12.98
CA PHE A 305 0.26 -5.57 13.41
C PHE A 305 -1.12 -4.91 13.26
N ILE A 306 -1.69 -4.41 14.35
CA ILE A 306 -3.02 -3.78 14.35
C ILE A 306 -2.97 -2.28 14.59
N GLY A 307 -1.93 -1.76 15.23
CA GLY A 307 -1.80 -0.34 15.49
C GLY A 307 -0.56 0.02 16.30
N LEU A 308 -0.36 1.32 16.44
CA LEU A 308 0.75 1.88 17.23
C LEU A 308 0.28 3.01 18.13
N THR A 309 1.11 3.33 19.11
CA THR A 309 0.98 4.53 19.93
C THR A 309 2.37 5.03 20.34
N ASN A 310 2.50 6.32 20.58
CA ASN A 310 3.79 6.98 20.82
C ASN A 310 3.81 7.64 22.20
N PHE A 311 4.94 7.52 22.90
CA PHE A 311 5.18 8.21 24.17
C PHE A 311 6.49 8.99 24.10
N PHE A 312 6.39 10.31 24.28
CA PHE A 312 7.53 11.23 24.23
C PHE A 312 8.42 11.09 25.46
N LEU A 313 9.73 11.29 25.25
CA LEU A 313 10.75 11.05 26.28
C LEU A 313 11.29 12.34 26.93
N HIS A 314 10.72 13.49 26.60
CA HIS A 314 11.26 14.80 27.02
C HIS A 314 11.33 14.95 28.55
N SER A 315 10.46 14.26 29.31
CA SER A 315 10.52 14.21 30.79
C SER A 315 11.83 13.62 31.32
N LEU A 316 12.43 12.66 30.62
CA LEU A 316 13.67 11.98 31.06
C LEU A 316 14.85 12.93 31.11
N VAL A 317 14.88 13.92 30.22
CA VAL A 317 15.93 14.94 30.16
C VAL A 317 16.00 15.76 31.45
N TYR A 318 14.85 15.92 32.11
CA TYR A 318 14.70 16.63 33.38
C TYR A 318 14.64 15.70 34.60
N CYS A 319 14.89 14.41 34.42
CA CYS A 319 14.74 13.38 35.46
C CYS A 319 13.33 13.37 36.09
N MET A 320 12.28 13.50 35.29
CA MET A 320 10.89 13.45 35.78
C MET A 320 10.20 12.15 35.37
N ASP A 321 9.30 11.71 36.25
CA ASP A 321 8.35 10.65 35.93
C ASP A 321 7.29 11.17 34.96
N PHE A 322 6.88 10.32 34.02
CA PHE A 322 5.82 10.62 33.07
C PHE A 322 4.84 9.47 32.98
N GLU A 323 3.57 9.73 33.27
CA GLU A 323 2.48 8.77 33.14
C GLU A 323 1.41 9.34 32.21
N ASP A 324 1.08 8.57 31.17
CA ASP A 324 0.05 8.99 30.23
C ASP A 324 -0.81 7.85 29.71
N LYS A 325 -2.01 8.22 29.25
CA LYS A 325 -2.95 7.37 28.53
C LYS A 325 -3.02 7.90 27.10
N ALA A 326 -2.49 7.12 26.15
CA ALA A 326 -2.46 7.47 24.73
C ALA A 326 -3.43 6.59 23.92
N TYR A 327 -3.93 7.13 22.81
CA TYR A 327 -4.74 6.36 21.88
C TYR A 327 -3.86 5.44 21.03
N ILE A 328 -4.38 4.25 20.74
CA ILE A 328 -3.81 3.32 19.78
C ILE A 328 -4.49 3.59 18.45
N CYS A 329 -3.70 3.92 17.44
CA CYS A 329 -4.19 4.19 16.10
C CYS A 329 -3.83 3.04 15.14
N ASP A 330 -4.78 2.64 14.31
CA ASP A 330 -4.51 1.74 13.19
C ASP A 330 -3.73 2.47 12.07
N TYR A 331 -3.41 1.75 11.01
CA TYR A 331 -2.68 2.29 9.85
C TYR A 331 -3.49 3.35 9.06
N ARG A 332 -4.79 3.51 9.32
CA ARG A 332 -5.66 4.55 8.74
C ARG A 332 -5.77 5.77 9.67
N GLY A 333 -5.15 5.74 10.85
CA GLY A 333 -5.28 6.76 11.88
C GLY A 333 -6.60 6.68 12.64
N GLN A 334 -7.31 5.55 12.57
CA GLN A 334 -8.50 5.31 13.37
C GLN A 334 -8.11 4.83 14.78
N GLU A 335 -8.76 5.39 15.79
CA GLU A 335 -8.58 4.97 17.18
C GLU A 335 -9.19 3.58 17.39
N ILE A 336 -8.34 2.61 17.73
CA ILE A 336 -8.73 1.21 17.98
C ILE A 336 -8.58 0.82 19.46
N GLY A 337 -8.15 1.74 20.31
CA GLY A 337 -7.92 1.44 21.71
C GLY A 337 -7.13 2.52 22.44
N THR A 338 -6.74 2.21 23.66
CA THR A 338 -5.90 3.08 24.49
C THR A 338 -4.85 2.28 25.25
N MET A 339 -3.71 2.90 25.55
CA MET A 339 -2.65 2.29 26.33
C MET A 339 -2.16 3.24 27.41
N MET A 340 -1.86 2.70 28.59
CA MET A 340 -1.30 3.44 29.71
C MET A 340 0.15 3.00 29.96
N VAL A 341 1.06 3.97 29.90
CA VAL A 341 2.49 3.75 30.10
C VAL A 341 3.04 4.76 31.09
N THR A 342 3.88 4.27 31.99
CA THR A 342 4.69 5.08 32.90
C THR A 342 6.16 4.96 32.53
N ILE A 343 6.82 6.08 32.29
CA ILE A 343 8.26 6.20 32.00
C ILE A 343 8.90 6.99 33.12
N SER A 344 9.81 6.35 33.86
CA SER A 344 10.34 6.90 35.11
C SER A 344 11.85 6.70 35.23
N PRO A 345 12.64 7.76 35.49
CA PRO A 345 14.04 7.64 35.88
C PRO A 345 14.19 6.78 37.14
N CYS A 346 15.15 5.86 37.12
CA CYS A 346 15.32 4.90 38.20
C CYS A 346 16.79 4.64 38.54
N ALA A 347 17.01 4.13 39.75
CA ALA A 347 18.28 3.50 40.11
C ALA A 347 18.51 2.24 39.27
N SER A 348 19.72 1.69 39.31
CA SER A 348 20.07 0.45 38.58
C SER A 348 19.26 -0.77 39.03
N ASP A 349 18.68 -0.74 40.23
CA ASP A 349 17.78 -1.77 40.76
C ASP A 349 16.29 -1.50 40.46
N GLY A 350 15.98 -0.43 39.72
CA GLY A 350 14.62 -0.08 39.32
C GLY A 350 13.80 0.67 40.35
N LYS A 351 14.41 1.10 41.47
CA LYS A 351 13.77 2.01 42.43
C LYS A 351 13.65 3.42 41.86
N ALA A 352 12.51 4.05 42.09
CA ALA A 352 12.27 5.43 41.68
C ALA A 352 13.29 6.38 42.35
N LEU A 353 13.82 7.34 41.60
CA LEU A 353 14.79 8.31 42.12
C LEU A 353 14.11 9.40 42.98
N GLY A 354 12.78 9.51 42.90
CA GLY A 354 11.96 10.50 43.62
C GLY A 354 12.17 11.93 43.10
N GLU A 355 11.36 12.86 43.59
CA GLU A 355 11.33 14.26 43.12
C GLU A 355 12.65 15.04 43.22
N LYS A 356 13.59 14.56 44.05
CA LYS A 356 14.89 15.19 44.30
C LYS A 356 15.90 14.98 43.17
N ALA A 357 15.63 14.05 42.26
CA ALA A 357 16.49 13.74 41.13
C ALA A 357 16.34 14.71 39.96
N TYR A 358 15.34 15.60 40.01
CA TYR A 358 15.07 16.63 39.01
C TYR A 358 16.32 17.44 38.67
N THR A 359 16.49 17.74 37.39
CA THR A 359 17.55 18.62 36.89
C THR A 359 16.97 19.76 36.06
N GLU A 360 17.37 21.01 36.32
CA GLU A 360 17.00 22.18 35.50
C GLU A 360 17.82 22.23 34.19
N ASP A 361 19.06 21.72 34.22
CA ASP A 361 19.96 21.67 33.07
C ASP A 361 20.20 20.21 32.63
N PRO A 362 19.65 19.82 31.45
CA PRO A 362 19.88 18.53 30.81
C PRO A 362 21.35 18.12 30.69
N ASN A 363 22.24 19.08 30.42
CA ASN A 363 23.65 18.81 30.13
C ASN A 363 24.38 18.21 31.33
N THR A 364 23.83 18.39 32.54
CA THR A 364 24.39 17.79 33.75
C THR A 364 24.31 16.26 33.77
N LEU A 365 23.51 15.65 32.87
CA LEU A 365 23.39 14.20 32.72
C LEU A 365 24.44 13.59 31.77
N LEU A 366 25.15 14.42 30.99
CA LEU A 366 26.16 13.96 30.05
C LEU A 366 27.27 13.17 30.75
N ASN A 367 27.71 12.09 30.09
CA ASN A 367 28.74 11.17 30.56
C ASN A 367 28.44 10.50 31.92
N LYS A 368 27.21 10.57 32.41
CA LYS A 368 26.76 9.87 33.62
C LYS A 368 25.93 8.65 33.26
N GLN A 369 25.98 7.64 34.14
CA GLN A 369 25.05 6.53 34.07
C GLN A 369 23.63 7.04 34.26
N PHE A 370 22.73 6.57 33.40
CA PHE A 370 21.32 6.92 33.46
C PHE A 370 20.48 5.69 33.16
N ASN A 371 19.55 5.39 34.06
CA ASN A 371 18.62 4.28 33.91
C ASN A 371 17.21 4.81 34.07
N PHE A 372 16.27 4.20 33.35
CA PHE A 372 14.85 4.49 33.49
C PHE A 372 14.06 3.21 33.28
N SER A 373 12.89 3.14 33.89
CA SER A 373 11.96 2.04 33.71
C SER A 373 10.78 2.45 32.84
N ILE A 374 10.39 1.54 31.96
CA ILE A 374 9.15 1.60 31.19
C ILE A 374 8.20 0.59 31.82
N HIS A 375 7.03 1.05 32.23
CA HIS A 375 5.97 0.21 32.78
C HIS A 375 4.71 0.34 31.92
N ILE A 376 4.35 -0.74 31.24
CA ILE A 376 3.09 -0.85 30.49
C ILE A 376 2.07 -1.45 31.45
N SER A 377 1.15 -0.63 31.95
CA SER A 377 0.20 -1.05 32.98
C SER A 377 -1.01 -1.73 32.34
N LYS A 378 -1.80 -0.96 31.58
CA LYS A 378 -3.08 -1.38 31.00
C LYS A 378 -3.20 -1.01 29.53
N CYS A 379 -3.92 -1.83 28.79
CA CYS A 379 -4.26 -1.62 27.40
C CYS A 379 -5.73 -2.01 27.17
N GLU A 380 -6.48 -1.16 26.49
CA GLU A 380 -7.86 -1.40 26.07
C GLU A 380 -7.87 -1.45 24.55
N ILE A 381 -8.33 -2.54 23.94
CA ILE A 381 -8.39 -2.69 22.50
C ILE A 381 -9.84 -2.99 22.12
N ASN A 382 -10.36 -2.25 21.14
CA ASN A 382 -11.69 -2.47 20.58
C ASN A 382 -11.79 -3.91 20.06
N HIS A 383 -13.00 -4.47 20.08
CA HIS A 383 -13.21 -5.88 19.82
C HIS A 383 -12.51 -6.39 18.54
N PHE A 384 -11.59 -7.34 18.70
CA PHE A 384 -10.91 -8.02 17.61
C PHE A 384 -11.33 -9.49 17.59
N GLU A 385 -12.27 -9.83 16.69
CA GLU A 385 -13.02 -11.10 16.70
C GLU A 385 -12.13 -12.36 16.76
N ASN A 386 -10.97 -12.36 16.09
CA ASN A 386 -10.15 -13.56 15.91
C ASN A 386 -8.76 -13.52 16.55
N ALA A 387 -8.59 -12.71 17.61
CA ALA A 387 -7.38 -12.71 18.42
C ALA A 387 -7.41 -13.79 19.52
N LYS A 388 -6.34 -14.59 19.62
CA LYS A 388 -5.97 -15.40 20.81
C LYS A 388 -5.58 -14.49 21.96
N GLY A 389 -4.87 -13.42 21.64
CA GLY A 389 -4.34 -12.47 22.59
C GLY A 389 -3.54 -11.39 21.88
N PHE A 390 -2.93 -10.53 22.67
CA PHE A 390 -2.19 -9.38 22.20
C PHE A 390 -0.81 -9.36 22.81
N LYS A 391 0.15 -8.81 22.06
CA LYS A 391 1.50 -8.54 22.52
C LYS A 391 1.95 -7.18 22.03
N ILE A 392 2.92 -6.60 22.72
CA ILE A 392 3.43 -5.26 22.43
C ILE A 392 4.93 -5.38 22.17
N LYS A 393 5.39 -4.75 21.09
CA LYS A 393 6.81 -4.61 20.77
C LYS A 393 7.19 -3.14 20.77
N PHE A 394 8.36 -2.82 21.32
CA PHE A 394 8.91 -1.46 21.23
C PHE A 394 10.43 -1.51 21.20
N LYS A 395 11.04 -0.44 20.69
CA LYS A 395 12.49 -0.30 20.59
C LYS A 395 12.93 0.98 21.26
N VAL A 396 14.06 0.91 21.95
CA VAL A 396 14.69 2.07 22.61
C VAL A 396 15.93 2.48 21.86
N PHE A 397 16.34 3.74 22.03
CA PHE A 397 17.53 4.28 21.36
C PHE A 397 18.77 3.41 21.62
N GLY A 398 19.51 3.09 20.55
CA GLY A 398 20.71 2.24 20.62
C GLY A 398 20.45 0.74 20.84
N SER A 399 19.19 0.28 20.95
CA SER A 399 18.87 -1.15 20.89
C SER A 399 18.96 -1.62 19.43
N GLU A 400 19.40 -2.86 19.19
CA GLU A 400 19.25 -3.52 17.88
C GLU A 400 17.92 -4.26 17.80
N ASP A 401 17.57 -4.97 18.86
CA ASP A 401 16.37 -5.80 18.94
C ASP A 401 15.18 -5.06 19.56
N PHE A 402 13.98 -5.53 19.23
CA PHE A 402 12.75 -5.13 19.92
C PHE A 402 12.63 -5.80 21.28
N ILE A 403 12.05 -5.06 22.22
CA ILE A 403 11.60 -5.56 23.50
C ILE A 403 10.14 -5.97 23.32
N GLU A 404 9.83 -7.22 23.63
CA GLU A 404 8.50 -7.80 23.45
C GLU A 404 7.88 -8.17 24.80
N THR A 405 6.60 -7.87 24.95
CA THR A 405 5.80 -8.32 26.10
C THR A 405 5.31 -9.74 25.92
N PRO A 406 5.10 -10.51 27.00
CA PRO A 406 4.35 -11.76 26.91
C PRO A 406 2.96 -11.53 26.32
N MET A 407 2.43 -12.53 25.60
CA MET A 407 1.03 -12.51 25.16
C MET A 407 0.10 -12.41 26.37
N ILE A 408 -0.83 -11.46 26.31
CA ILE A 408 -2.01 -11.44 27.17
C ILE A 408 -3.21 -11.98 26.38
N ALA A 409 -3.92 -12.94 26.96
CA ALA A 409 -5.11 -13.51 26.34
C ALA A 409 -6.17 -12.44 26.09
N ASN A 410 -6.94 -12.60 25.01
CA ASN A 410 -7.96 -11.63 24.62
C ASN A 410 -9.01 -11.45 25.73
N ALA A 411 -9.14 -10.22 26.22
CA ALA A 411 -10.06 -9.79 27.26
C ALA A 411 -10.45 -8.32 27.03
N ASN A 412 -11.54 -7.86 27.64
CA ASN A 412 -12.01 -6.48 27.50
C ASN A 412 -10.99 -5.46 28.05
N GLU A 413 -10.23 -5.84 29.07
CA GLU A 413 -9.16 -5.04 29.67
C GLU A 413 -7.89 -5.90 29.74
N LEU A 414 -6.82 -5.45 29.10
CA LEU A 414 -5.55 -6.18 29.02
C LEU A 414 -4.58 -5.59 30.04
N ASN A 415 -4.42 -6.28 31.17
CA ASN A 415 -3.46 -5.89 32.19
C ASN A 415 -2.10 -6.54 31.89
N PHE A 416 -1.21 -5.80 31.23
CA PHE A 416 0.13 -6.28 30.92
C PHE A 416 1.03 -6.29 32.15
N ASN A 417 0.93 -5.26 33.00
CA ASN A 417 1.82 -5.02 34.14
C ASN A 417 3.31 -5.31 33.82
N PHE A 418 3.74 -4.93 32.62
CA PHE A 418 5.06 -5.27 32.12
C PHE A 418 6.04 -4.15 32.44
N LYS A 419 7.08 -4.45 33.22
CA LYS A 419 8.13 -3.49 33.58
C LYS A 419 9.47 -3.89 32.99
N ARG A 420 10.14 -2.96 32.31
CA ARG A 420 11.48 -3.12 31.76
C ARG A 420 12.37 -1.95 32.18
N ILE A 421 13.58 -2.27 32.64
CA ILE A 421 14.60 -1.26 32.98
C ILE A 421 15.57 -1.15 31.81
N ILE A 422 15.81 0.08 31.38
CA ILE A 422 16.79 0.44 30.34
C ILE A 422 17.99 1.06 31.05
N ASN A 423 19.19 0.59 30.70
CA ASN A 423 20.42 1.00 31.37
C ASN A 423 21.40 1.58 30.35
N TYR A 424 21.71 2.87 30.46
CA TYR A 424 22.78 3.50 29.70
C TYR A 424 23.98 3.74 30.62
N LYS A 425 25.13 3.14 30.26
CA LYS A 425 26.38 3.29 31.03
C LYS A 425 26.84 4.75 31.13
N ALA A 426 26.67 5.50 30.05
CA ALA A 426 26.96 6.92 29.96
C ALA A 426 26.07 7.55 28.89
N LEU A 427 25.39 8.66 29.20
CA LEU A 427 24.63 9.42 28.20
C LEU A 427 25.55 10.27 27.31
N SER A 428 25.36 10.18 26.00
CA SER A 428 25.98 11.08 25.01
C SER A 428 25.03 12.22 24.63
N SER A 429 25.53 13.20 23.86
CA SER A 429 24.71 14.27 23.30
C SER A 429 23.57 13.74 22.43
N GLU A 430 23.79 12.65 21.71
CA GLU A 430 22.77 11.99 20.87
C GLU A 430 21.63 11.40 21.72
N HIS A 431 21.95 10.82 22.88
CA HIS A 431 20.92 10.32 23.80
C HIS A 431 20.04 11.46 24.31
N LEU A 432 20.63 12.59 24.71
CA LEU A 432 19.87 13.75 25.18
C LEU A 432 19.00 14.33 24.06
N SER A 433 19.55 14.47 22.85
CA SER A 433 18.80 14.94 21.69
C SER A 433 17.63 14.02 21.34
N PHE A 434 17.83 12.69 21.44
CA PHE A 434 16.76 11.71 21.25
C PHE A 434 15.69 11.85 22.33
N PHE A 435 16.07 11.92 23.61
CA PHE A 435 15.08 12.11 24.69
C PHE A 435 14.32 13.43 24.54
N GLU A 436 14.98 14.48 24.07
CA GLU A 436 14.38 15.80 23.95
C GLU A 436 13.31 15.88 22.84
N THR A 437 13.53 15.20 21.72
CA THR A 437 12.74 15.40 20.50
C THR A 437 11.98 14.17 20.02
N SER A 438 12.32 12.99 20.52
CA SER A 438 11.81 11.72 20.01
C SER A 438 10.86 11.03 21.00
N CYS A 439 10.20 9.98 20.52
CA CYS A 439 9.29 9.14 21.28
C CYS A 439 9.68 7.66 21.18
N ILE A 440 9.13 6.84 22.06
CA ILE A 440 9.10 5.39 21.88
C ILE A 440 7.76 5.03 21.24
N SER A 441 7.83 4.37 20.09
CA SER A 441 6.66 3.78 19.45
C SER A 441 6.44 2.37 19.98
N PHE A 442 5.25 2.14 20.52
CA PHE A 442 4.77 0.84 20.93
C PHE A 442 3.89 0.28 19.82
N LEU A 443 4.29 -0.87 19.30
CA LEU A 443 3.62 -1.59 18.23
C LEU A 443 2.76 -2.69 18.84
N ILE A 444 1.46 -2.67 18.56
CA ILE A 444 0.50 -3.63 19.08
C ILE A 444 0.26 -4.71 18.02
N TYR A 445 0.41 -5.96 18.44
CA TYR A 445 0.20 -7.13 17.61
C TYR A 445 -0.94 -7.99 18.16
N ALA A 446 -1.87 -8.37 17.28
CA ALA A 446 -2.88 -9.39 17.55
C ALA A 446 -2.39 -10.76 17.10
N ILE A 447 -2.48 -11.74 17.99
CA ILE A 447 -2.06 -13.11 17.71
C ILE A 447 -3.26 -13.88 17.19
N GLN A 448 -3.23 -14.27 15.93
CA GLN A 448 -4.41 -14.79 15.25
C GLN A 448 -4.74 -16.23 15.63
N LYS A 449 -6.03 -16.55 15.69
CA LYS A 449 -6.53 -17.92 15.86
C LYS A 449 -6.44 -18.68 14.53
N ASP A 450 -6.07 -19.95 14.59
CA ASP A 450 -6.40 -20.85 13.48
C ASP A 450 -7.86 -21.28 13.68
N ALA A 451 -8.78 -20.44 13.20
CA ALA A 451 -10.21 -20.63 13.41
C ALA A 451 -10.86 -21.28 12.18
N ILE A 452 -11.63 -22.34 12.44
CA ILE A 452 -12.51 -22.96 11.44
C ILE A 452 -13.69 -22.00 11.19
N PRO A 453 -14.13 -21.82 9.93
CA PRO A 453 -15.33 -21.04 9.60
C PRO A 453 -16.55 -21.48 10.40
N LYS A 454 -17.35 -20.53 10.89
CA LYS A 454 -18.57 -20.81 11.69
C LYS A 454 -19.72 -19.88 11.31
N GLY A 455 -20.95 -20.37 11.46
CA GLY A 455 -22.16 -19.55 11.29
C GLY A 455 -22.47 -19.24 9.83
N ARG A 456 -23.01 -18.03 9.59
CA ARG A 456 -23.58 -17.59 8.30
C ARG A 456 -22.61 -17.54 7.12
N VAL A 457 -21.30 -17.57 7.37
CA VAL A 457 -20.26 -17.53 6.33
C VAL A 457 -19.97 -18.91 5.72
N VAL A 458 -20.45 -19.99 6.34
CA VAL A 458 -20.20 -21.36 5.86
C VAL A 458 -21.06 -21.63 4.62
N GLY A 459 -20.42 -22.11 3.56
CA GLY A 459 -21.09 -22.46 2.29
C GLY A 459 -21.29 -21.29 1.33
N LEU A 460 -21.01 -20.06 1.76
CA LEU A 460 -21.02 -18.89 0.88
C LEU A 460 -19.77 -18.84 0.00
N SER A 461 -19.98 -18.46 -1.26
CA SER A 461 -18.90 -18.20 -2.20
C SER A 461 -18.09 -16.95 -1.85
N THR A 462 -16.90 -16.80 -2.41
CA THR A 462 -16.07 -15.59 -2.29
C THR A 462 -16.87 -14.34 -2.62
N ARG A 463 -17.69 -14.39 -3.69
CA ARG A 463 -18.49 -13.24 -4.12
C ARG A 463 -19.58 -12.88 -3.11
N GLU A 464 -20.31 -13.88 -2.61
CA GLU A 464 -21.35 -13.67 -1.58
C GLU A 464 -20.75 -13.14 -0.27
N LEU A 465 -19.59 -13.65 0.14
CA LEU A 465 -18.88 -13.14 1.33
C LEU A 465 -18.43 -11.69 1.17
N LYS A 466 -17.96 -11.29 -0.01
CA LYS A 466 -17.60 -9.88 -0.30
C LYS A 466 -18.83 -8.97 -0.20
N ILE A 467 -19.95 -9.37 -0.79
CA ILE A 467 -21.21 -8.62 -0.71
C ILE A 467 -21.69 -8.49 0.73
N LEU A 468 -21.66 -9.59 1.49
CA LEU A 468 -22.04 -9.59 2.90
C LEU A 468 -21.20 -8.60 3.71
N ARG A 469 -19.88 -8.59 3.51
CA ARG A 469 -18.96 -7.63 4.16
C ARG A 469 -19.22 -6.18 3.74
N GLU A 470 -19.54 -5.93 2.48
CA GLU A 470 -19.88 -4.58 2.01
C GLU A 470 -21.16 -4.05 2.65
N HIS A 471 -22.18 -4.91 2.82
CA HIS A 471 -23.41 -4.55 3.53
C HIS A 471 -23.14 -4.24 5.01
N GLU A 472 -22.37 -5.08 5.70
CA GLU A 472 -22.00 -4.86 7.11
C GLU A 472 -21.16 -3.59 7.32
N SER A 473 -20.31 -3.25 6.35
CA SER A 473 -19.52 -2.00 6.37
C SER A 473 -20.43 -0.77 6.19
N LYS A 474 -21.42 -0.84 5.30
CA LYS A 474 -22.36 0.27 5.02
C LYS A 474 -23.34 0.54 6.15
N GLU A 475 -23.72 -0.48 6.92
CA GLU A 475 -24.56 -0.31 8.11
C GLU A 475 -23.82 0.35 9.28
N ASN A 476 -22.47 0.39 9.26
CA ASN A 476 -21.67 0.84 10.40
C ASN A 476 -21.03 2.23 10.29
N THR A 477 -20.94 2.94 9.15
CA THR A 477 -20.47 4.36 9.17
C THR A 477 -20.84 5.22 7.95
N TYR A 478 -21.12 6.49 8.23
CA TYR A 478 -21.10 7.63 7.32
C TYR A 478 -19.77 7.67 6.52
N LYS A 479 -19.88 7.79 5.19
CA LYS A 479 -18.84 8.16 4.20
C LYS A 479 -17.41 8.25 4.76
N GLU A 480 -16.69 7.13 4.72
CA GLU A 480 -15.25 7.08 4.93
C GLU A 480 -14.54 7.59 3.66
N ASP A 481 -14.46 8.91 3.51
CA ASP A 481 -13.59 9.53 2.51
C ASP A 481 -12.13 9.34 2.94
N PHE A 482 -11.33 8.72 2.07
CA PHE A 482 -9.87 8.69 2.19
C PHE A 482 -9.33 10.13 2.04
N LYS A 483 -9.28 10.88 3.14
CA LYS A 483 -8.52 12.12 3.23
C LYS A 483 -7.20 11.77 3.91
N MET A 484 -6.09 11.99 3.22
CA MET A 484 -4.83 12.26 3.91
C MET A 484 -5.09 13.43 4.86
N LYS A 485 -5.34 13.13 6.15
CA LYS A 485 -5.27 14.16 7.17
C LYS A 485 -3.83 14.64 7.16
N GLN A 486 -3.62 15.89 6.75
CA GLN A 486 -2.37 16.57 7.00
C GLN A 486 -2.16 16.51 8.52
N SER A 487 -1.10 15.84 8.96
CA SER A 487 -0.65 15.83 10.34
C SER A 487 -0.07 17.20 10.68
N HIS A 488 -0.95 18.20 10.80
CA HIS A 488 -0.64 19.47 11.45
C HIS A 488 -1.24 19.55 12.86
N ASP A 489 -1.86 18.47 13.34
CA ASP A 489 -2.29 18.37 14.74
C ASP A 489 -1.10 17.92 15.61
N ILE A 490 -0.73 18.77 16.55
CA ILE A 490 0.26 18.48 17.60
C ILE A 490 -0.28 17.31 18.44
N ASP A 491 0.54 16.29 18.71
CA ASP A 491 0.15 15.11 19.46
C ASP A 491 -0.32 15.50 20.88
N PRO A 492 -1.54 15.13 21.31
CA PRO A 492 -2.04 15.44 22.64
C PRO A 492 -1.11 14.99 23.79
N THR A 493 -0.37 13.89 23.60
CA THR A 493 0.60 13.39 24.58
C THR A 493 1.80 14.34 24.72
N GLN A 494 2.23 14.96 23.62
CA GLN A 494 3.27 15.99 23.61
C GLN A 494 2.81 17.23 24.38
N ILE A 495 1.57 17.68 24.15
CA ILE A 495 0.99 18.83 24.87
C ILE A 495 0.91 18.55 26.37
N LYS A 496 0.45 17.36 26.76
CA LYS A 496 0.34 16.98 28.18
C LYS A 496 1.72 16.94 28.85
N LEU A 497 2.74 16.46 28.16
CA LEU A 497 4.12 16.45 28.64
C LEU A 497 4.66 17.88 28.82
N GLU A 498 4.46 18.76 27.83
CA GLU A 498 4.86 20.17 27.93
C GLU A 498 4.15 20.89 29.09
N LEU A 499 2.86 20.60 29.32
CA LEU A 499 2.11 21.11 30.46
C LEU A 499 2.67 20.63 31.80
N SER A 500 3.02 19.33 31.91
CA SER A 500 3.62 18.76 33.12
C SER A 500 4.97 19.41 33.44
N LEU A 501 5.79 19.67 32.42
CA LEU A 501 7.06 20.39 32.56
C LEU A 501 6.86 21.83 33.00
N LEU A 502 5.88 22.53 32.45
CA LEU A 502 5.57 23.90 32.81
C LEU A 502 5.05 24.01 34.24
N GLN A 503 4.18 23.08 34.65
CA GLN A 503 3.70 22.97 36.04
C GLN A 503 4.87 22.77 37.01
N ARG A 504 5.80 21.86 36.71
CA ARG A 504 6.96 21.64 37.59
C ARG A 504 7.87 22.87 37.67
N LYS A 505 8.11 23.57 36.56
CA LYS A 505 8.86 24.83 36.55
C LYS A 505 8.16 25.90 37.42
N TYR A 506 6.84 25.96 37.37
CA TYR A 506 6.05 26.89 38.18
C TYR A 506 6.16 26.57 39.68
N GLU A 507 6.00 25.32 40.09
CA GLU A 507 6.16 24.88 41.50
C GLU A 507 7.53 25.27 42.07
N ILE A 508 8.60 25.09 41.29
CA ILE A 508 9.96 25.46 41.70
C ILE A 508 10.09 26.98 41.87
N LEU A 509 9.49 27.77 40.98
CA LEU A 509 9.49 29.23 41.09
C LEU A 509 8.70 29.69 42.32
N GLU A 510 7.57 29.07 42.60
CA GLU A 510 6.75 29.33 43.80
C GLU A 510 7.53 28.99 45.09
N GLU A 511 8.24 27.86 45.14
CA GLU A 511 9.11 27.53 46.27
C GLU A 511 10.23 28.54 46.46
N LYS A 512 10.89 28.96 45.37
CA LYS A 512 11.94 29.99 45.41
C LYS A 512 11.36 31.32 45.89
N GLU A 513 10.16 31.69 45.46
CA GLU A 513 9.45 32.88 45.91
C GLU A 513 9.12 32.80 47.42
N ILE A 514 8.59 31.67 47.90
CA ILE A 514 8.32 31.45 49.33
C ILE A 514 9.61 31.56 50.15
N GLN A 515 10.71 30.98 49.68
CA GLN A 515 12.01 31.06 50.35
C GLN A 515 12.54 32.50 50.37
N LEU A 516 12.42 33.23 49.26
CA LEU A 516 12.83 34.62 49.14
C LEU A 516 12.00 35.51 50.07
N ASN A 517 10.68 35.32 50.10
CA ASN A 517 9.77 36.05 50.99
C ASN A 517 10.07 35.77 52.47
N LYS A 518 10.35 34.52 52.85
CA LYS A 518 10.81 34.18 54.22
C LYS A 518 12.13 34.86 54.56
N LEU A 519 13.08 34.89 53.63
CA LEU A 519 14.37 35.55 53.80
C LEU A 519 14.22 37.06 54.01
N CYS A 520 13.47 37.73 53.12
CA CYS A 520 13.17 39.16 53.19
C CYS A 520 12.48 39.53 54.51
N ASN A 521 11.47 38.75 54.93
CA ASN A 521 10.76 38.97 56.20
C ASN A 521 11.64 38.77 57.44
N ASN A 522 12.60 37.85 57.40
CA ASN A 522 13.57 37.67 58.48
C ASN A 522 14.57 38.82 58.57
N TYR A 523 14.97 39.38 57.43
CA TYR A 523 15.89 40.52 57.37
C TYR A 523 15.23 41.86 57.72
N LEU A 524 13.95 42.07 57.38
CA LEU A 524 13.18 43.24 57.82
C LEU A 524 13.08 43.36 59.36
N LYS A 525 13.27 42.26 60.08
CA LYS A 525 13.28 42.22 61.56
C LYS A 525 14.64 42.54 62.18
N LYS A 526 15.72 42.69 61.39
CA LYS A 526 17.08 42.99 61.86
C LYS A 526 17.48 44.41 61.48
N ASN A 527 18.12 45.14 62.40
CA ASN A 527 18.45 46.56 62.24
C ASN A 527 19.57 46.74 61.18
N ILE A 528 19.30 47.56 60.17
CA ILE A 528 20.08 47.62 58.92
C ILE A 528 21.34 48.46 59.11
N GLY A 529 22.48 47.80 59.22
CA GLY A 529 23.81 48.44 59.18
C GLY A 529 24.92 47.42 59.04
N LYS A 530 25.39 47.20 57.80
CA LYS A 530 26.45 46.27 57.31
C LYS A 530 26.02 44.88 56.76
N GLU A 531 24.75 44.47 56.86
CA GLU A 531 24.33 43.12 56.41
C GLU A 531 23.80 43.03 54.95
N SER A 532 23.71 44.14 54.21
CA SER A 532 23.08 44.19 52.87
C SER A 532 23.76 43.29 51.83
N GLN A 533 25.08 43.12 51.94
CA GLN A 533 25.86 42.30 51.01
C GLN A 533 25.74 40.80 51.31
N ALA A 534 25.51 40.43 52.57
CA ALA A 534 25.19 39.06 52.96
C ALA A 534 23.80 38.65 52.44
N LEU A 535 22.81 39.54 52.57
CA LEU A 535 21.47 39.35 51.99
C LEU A 535 21.55 39.17 50.47
N LEU A 536 22.29 40.05 49.76
CA LEU A 536 22.46 39.93 48.31
C LEU A 536 23.07 38.58 47.90
N ASN A 537 24.09 38.12 48.63
CA ASN A 537 24.71 36.82 48.38
C ASN A 537 23.76 35.65 48.67
N GLU A 538 22.91 35.74 49.69
CA GLU A 538 21.89 34.71 49.99
C GLU A 538 20.76 34.71 48.97
N ILE A 539 20.31 35.88 48.48
CA ILE A 539 19.34 36.00 47.38
C ILE A 539 19.91 35.38 46.10
N ILE A 540 21.15 35.74 45.73
CA ILE A 540 21.85 35.15 44.58
C ILE A 540 21.97 33.63 44.75
N LYS A 541 22.24 33.16 45.97
CA LYS A 541 22.30 31.72 46.28
C LYS A 541 20.93 31.05 46.13
N ILE A 542 19.82 31.68 46.50
CA ILE A 542 18.47 31.14 46.31
C ILE A 542 18.10 31.09 44.82
N LEU A 543 18.35 32.18 44.09
CA LEU A 543 18.12 32.26 42.64
C LEU A 543 18.92 31.19 41.87
N ASN A 544 20.14 30.91 42.32
CA ASN A 544 21.04 29.90 41.75
C ASN A 544 20.96 28.53 42.46
N SER A 545 20.05 28.34 43.44
CA SER A 545 19.95 27.08 44.18
C SER A 545 19.04 26.08 43.46
N LYS A 546 19.46 24.82 43.49
CA LYS A 546 18.59 23.67 43.17
C LYS A 546 17.44 23.59 44.18
N PRO A 547 16.24 23.12 43.79
CA PRO A 547 15.11 22.99 44.69
C PRO A 547 15.51 22.26 45.98
N LYS A 548 15.13 22.82 47.13
CA LYS A 548 15.50 22.29 48.45
C LYS A 548 14.30 21.58 49.09
N LYS A 549 14.41 20.25 49.08
CA LYS A 549 13.83 19.22 49.96
C LYS A 549 12.35 19.21 50.27
#